data_AF-A0A2V8S043-F1
#
_entry.id   AF-A0A2V8S043-F1
#
_cell.length_a   1.000
_cell.length_b   1.000
_cell.length_c   1.000
_cell.angle_alpha   90.00
_cell.angle_beta   90.00
_cell.angle_gamma   90.00
#
_symmetry.space_group_name_H-M   'P 1'
#
loop_
_entity.id
_entity.type
_entity.pdbx_description
1 polymer ?
#
loop_
_entity_poly.entity_id
_entity_poly.type
_entity_poly.pdbx_seq_one_letter_code
_entity_poly.pdbx_strand_id
1 'polypeptide(L)'
;MSDIQWLTREDVGLILPNRWSNIRPSTTEIYFHHSGTADPSMPKSVEASKQQWRSIQRDHLSRLILDKDGKPTYWADGTVRKWADIAYNIGLGYRCVMDGRGLGPQGGGTGWPWDQWSISICVLGNTTIEQITPDLEETAVFALKEIRRYFGNDLVIKGDRDVNNTNCPGDNAYAAKQRWWDLSGSTPSPQVPTPTPPEEDEDMGAPLYKIRSDDPYEAWLVRWDNGKLSHLSPIENASPTYSALPTYIEDNREEYKRLVVESGTTWRPTK
;
A
#
# COMPACT_ATOMS: atom_id res chain seq x y z
N MET A 1 -17.94 12.52 16.94
CA MET A 1 -17.23 12.07 15.72
C MET A 1 -15.90 11.50 16.20
N SER A 2 -15.64 10.23 15.92
CA SER A 2 -14.49 9.50 16.47
C SER A 2 -13.18 10.02 15.87
N ASP A 3 -12.28 10.49 16.74
CA ASP A 3 -10.93 10.97 16.40
C ASP A 3 -10.03 9.75 16.11
N ILE A 4 -10.12 9.19 14.89
CA ILE A 4 -9.24 8.13 14.39
C ILE A 4 -8.29 8.77 13.39
N GLN A 5 -7.01 8.52 13.57
CA GLN A 5 -5.96 9.17 12.78
C GLN A 5 -5.41 8.22 11.74
N TRP A 6 -5.26 8.70 10.50
CA TRP A 6 -4.39 8.05 9.52
C TRP A 6 -3.01 8.68 9.62
N LEU A 7 -2.04 7.92 10.09
CA LEU A 7 -0.68 8.35 10.36
C LEU A 7 0.23 7.94 9.20
N THR A 8 0.93 8.92 8.65
CA THR A 8 1.94 8.69 7.62
C THR A 8 3.16 7.99 8.21
N ARG A 9 4.07 7.54 7.35
CA ARG A 9 5.36 6.98 7.77
C ARG A 9 6.16 7.95 8.66
N GLU A 10 6.08 9.25 8.37
CA GLU A 10 6.76 10.31 9.12
C GLU A 10 6.12 10.50 10.51
N ASP A 11 4.79 10.57 10.58
CA ASP A 11 4.06 10.70 11.86
C ASP A 11 4.36 9.55 12.84
N VAL A 12 4.63 8.37 12.29
CA VAL A 12 5.00 7.17 13.05
C VAL A 12 6.50 7.11 13.35
N GLY A 13 7.35 7.81 12.59
CA GLY A 13 8.81 7.73 12.70
C GLY A 13 9.39 6.44 12.11
N LEU A 14 8.79 5.92 11.02
CA LEU A 14 9.41 4.86 10.23
C LEU A 14 10.63 5.40 9.46
N ILE A 15 11.64 4.56 9.25
CA ILE A 15 12.76 4.94 8.36
C ILE A 15 12.47 4.52 6.92
N LEU A 16 13.32 4.98 6.01
CA LEU A 16 13.27 4.60 4.61
C LEU A 16 13.43 3.08 4.44
N PRO A 17 12.73 2.49 3.45
CA PRO A 17 12.92 1.09 3.12
C PRO A 17 14.34 0.86 2.58
N ASN A 18 14.89 -0.34 2.77
CA ASN A 18 16.16 -0.76 2.17
C ASN A 18 16.08 -0.78 0.64
N ARG A 19 14.88 -1.08 0.10
CA ARG A 19 14.54 -1.00 -1.33
C ARG A 19 13.06 -0.72 -1.50
N TRP A 20 12.70 -0.03 -2.58
CA TRP A 20 11.30 0.20 -2.91
C TRP A 20 10.63 -1.07 -3.43
N SER A 21 9.37 -1.27 -3.05
CA SER A 21 8.56 -2.37 -3.58
C SER A 21 8.01 -1.99 -4.95
N ASN A 22 7.71 -3.00 -5.78
CA ASN A 22 7.02 -2.78 -7.04
C ASN A 22 5.70 -2.03 -6.81
N ILE A 23 5.34 -1.15 -7.74
CA ILE A 23 4.02 -0.52 -7.73
C ILE A 23 3.00 -1.56 -8.22
N ARG A 24 1.87 -1.69 -7.51
CA ARG A 24 0.77 -2.53 -7.99
C ARG A 24 -0.12 -1.72 -8.95
N PRO A 25 -0.50 -2.28 -10.10
CA PRO A 25 -1.43 -1.61 -11.01
C PRO A 25 -2.88 -1.64 -10.50
N SER A 26 -3.25 -2.66 -9.72
CA SER A 26 -4.58 -2.81 -9.12
C SER A 26 -4.53 -3.69 -7.86
N THR A 27 -5.64 -3.75 -7.12
CA THR A 27 -5.84 -4.64 -5.98
C THR A 27 -7.23 -5.24 -6.09
N THR A 28 -7.33 -6.55 -5.90
CA THR A 28 -8.59 -7.29 -5.86
C THR A 28 -8.84 -7.94 -4.51
N GLU A 29 -7.83 -7.99 -3.64
CA GLU A 29 -7.89 -8.75 -2.38
C GLU A 29 -7.28 -7.97 -1.20
N ILE A 30 -7.82 -8.21 -0.01
CA ILE A 30 -7.26 -7.77 1.26
C ILE A 30 -6.91 -9.00 2.09
N TYR A 31 -5.70 -9.04 2.62
CA TYR A 31 -5.27 -10.06 3.57
C TYR A 31 -5.05 -9.43 4.93
N PHE A 32 -5.82 -9.88 5.91
CA PHE A 32 -5.59 -9.55 7.31
C PHE A 32 -4.47 -10.40 7.88
N HIS A 33 -3.63 -9.73 8.65
CA HIS A 33 -2.51 -10.24 9.43
C HIS A 33 -2.64 -9.81 10.89
N HIS A 34 -1.89 -10.44 11.79
CA HIS A 34 -1.67 -9.92 13.13
C HIS A 34 -0.17 -9.87 13.47
N SER A 35 0.24 -9.03 14.41
CA SER A 35 1.66 -8.80 14.71
C SER A 35 2.28 -9.83 15.67
N GLY A 36 1.61 -10.95 15.95
CA GLY A 36 1.75 -11.84 17.12
C GLY A 36 3.13 -12.45 17.46
N THR A 37 4.23 -11.89 16.98
CA THR A 37 5.61 -12.36 17.20
C THR A 37 6.55 -11.36 17.89
N ALA A 38 6.20 -10.08 18.10
CA ALA A 38 7.15 -9.07 18.62
C ALA A 38 6.70 -8.28 19.87
N ASP A 39 5.39 -8.17 20.12
CA ASP A 39 4.80 -7.71 21.39
C ASP A 39 3.41 -8.35 21.44
N PRO A 40 3.12 -9.21 22.43
CA PRO A 40 1.90 -10.01 22.42
C PRO A 40 0.65 -9.18 22.74
N SER A 41 0.80 -7.92 23.16
CA SER A 41 -0.34 -7.12 23.61
C SER A 41 -0.81 -6.13 22.55
N MET A 42 -2.13 -5.99 22.48
CA MET A 42 -2.79 -4.95 21.71
C MET A 42 -2.46 -3.59 22.33
N PRO A 43 -1.98 -2.62 21.54
CA PRO A 43 -1.61 -1.32 22.06
C PRO A 43 -2.85 -0.59 22.59
N LYS A 44 -2.67 0.24 23.62
CA LYS A 44 -3.76 0.99 24.30
C LYS A 44 -3.68 2.50 24.09
N SER A 45 -2.77 2.95 23.24
CA SER A 45 -2.60 4.36 22.87
C SER A 45 -2.01 4.47 21.47
N VAL A 46 -2.18 5.65 20.86
CA VAL A 46 -1.55 5.97 19.57
C VAL A 46 -0.03 5.83 19.65
N GLU A 47 0.61 6.33 20.71
CA GLU A 47 2.07 6.23 20.86
C GLU A 47 2.57 4.79 21.06
N ALA A 48 1.84 3.96 21.80
CA ALA A 48 2.16 2.53 21.90
C ALA A 48 2.04 1.84 20.53
N SER A 49 1.02 2.20 19.75
CA SER A 49 0.81 1.68 18.39
C SER A 49 1.98 2.06 17.48
N LYS A 50 2.42 3.34 17.50
CA LYS A 50 3.59 3.81 16.77
C LYS A 50 4.87 3.08 17.19
N GLN A 51 5.09 2.87 18.49
CA GLN A 51 6.25 2.16 19.02
C GLN A 51 6.31 0.71 18.50
N GLN A 52 5.18 0.00 18.55
CA GLN A 52 5.08 -1.37 18.06
C GLN A 52 5.29 -1.41 16.54
N TRP A 53 4.72 -0.46 15.78
CA TRP A 53 4.90 -0.39 14.32
C TRP A 53 6.36 -0.15 13.91
N ARG A 54 7.05 0.77 14.61
CA ARG A 54 8.50 0.98 14.43
C ARG A 54 9.28 -0.30 14.75
N SER A 55 8.93 -0.99 15.84
CA SER A 55 9.58 -2.25 16.23
C SER A 55 9.46 -3.31 15.14
N ILE A 56 8.25 -3.51 14.60
CA ILE A 56 7.99 -4.45 13.49
C ILE A 56 8.82 -4.07 12.26
N GLN A 57 8.88 -2.79 11.88
CA GLN A 57 9.70 -2.36 10.75
C GLN A 57 11.18 -2.69 10.99
N ARG A 58 11.71 -2.41 12.19
CA ARG A 58 13.12 -2.69 12.53
C ARG A 58 13.43 -4.17 12.48
N ASP A 59 12.55 -5.01 13.02
CA ASP A 59 12.67 -6.47 12.92
C ASP A 59 12.70 -6.90 11.44
N HIS A 60 11.72 -6.47 10.64
CA HIS A 60 11.65 -6.84 9.23
C HIS A 60 12.90 -6.41 8.46
N LEU A 61 13.35 -5.17 8.59
CA LEU A 61 14.56 -4.67 7.92
C LEU A 61 15.83 -5.44 8.31
N SER A 62 15.84 -6.11 9.46
CA SER A 62 16.94 -6.97 9.91
C SER A 62 16.91 -8.38 9.31
N ARG A 63 15.74 -8.85 8.83
CA ARG A 63 15.55 -10.22 8.33
C ARG A 63 16.28 -10.44 7.01
N LEU A 64 17.03 -11.53 6.96
CA LEU A 64 17.68 -12.01 5.74
C LEU A 64 16.67 -12.71 4.84
N ILE A 65 16.85 -12.58 3.53
CA ILE A 65 16.15 -13.43 2.55
C ILE A 65 16.98 -14.70 2.40
N LEU A 66 16.40 -15.83 2.81
CA LEU A 66 17.04 -17.13 2.78
C LEU A 66 16.62 -17.92 1.53
N ASP A 67 17.51 -18.77 1.03
CA ASP A 67 17.18 -19.79 0.03
C ASP A 67 16.45 -20.98 0.68
N LYS A 68 16.12 -21.98 -0.14
CA LYS A 68 15.44 -23.21 0.32
C LYS A 68 16.22 -24.01 1.36
N ASP A 69 17.54 -23.82 1.45
CA ASP A 69 18.44 -24.51 2.37
C ASP A 69 18.73 -23.66 3.62
N GLY A 70 18.04 -22.52 3.77
CA GLY A 70 18.18 -21.62 4.91
C GLY A 70 19.42 -20.72 4.84
N LYS A 71 20.09 -20.62 3.69
CA LYS A 71 21.29 -19.79 3.54
C LYS A 71 20.94 -18.39 3.06
N PRO A 72 21.66 -17.35 3.49
CA PRO A 72 21.46 -16.00 2.98
C PRO A 72 21.61 -15.96 1.47
N THR A 73 20.71 -15.25 0.81
CA THR A 73 20.81 -14.94 -0.61
C THR A 73 21.54 -13.60 -0.82
N TYR A 74 22.12 -13.41 -1.99
CA TYR A 74 22.95 -12.23 -2.30
C TYR A 74 22.45 -11.52 -3.56
N TRP A 75 22.65 -10.21 -3.61
CA TRP A 75 22.50 -9.42 -4.82
C TRP A 75 23.71 -9.64 -5.75
N ALA A 76 23.60 -9.18 -6.99
CA ALA A 76 24.69 -9.29 -7.98
C ALA A 76 25.97 -8.55 -7.55
N ASP A 77 25.84 -7.52 -6.71
CA ASP A 77 26.95 -6.76 -6.11
C ASP A 77 27.61 -7.47 -4.91
N GLY A 78 27.15 -8.67 -4.54
CA GLY A 78 27.68 -9.44 -3.42
C GLY A 78 27.16 -9.05 -2.04
N THR A 79 26.23 -8.09 -1.94
CA THR A 79 25.59 -7.73 -0.67
C THR A 79 24.47 -8.71 -0.29
N VAL A 80 24.29 -8.98 1.02
CA VAL A 80 23.26 -9.90 1.50
C VAL A 80 21.86 -9.32 1.28
N ARG A 81 20.95 -10.12 0.72
CA ARG A 81 19.56 -9.76 0.53
C ARG A 81 18.82 -9.76 1.86
N LYS A 82 18.16 -8.65 2.16
CA LYS A 82 17.29 -8.45 3.32
C LYS A 82 15.89 -8.09 2.87
N TRP A 83 14.94 -8.15 3.79
CA TRP A 83 13.61 -7.63 3.51
C TRP A 83 13.69 -6.13 3.20
N ALA A 84 12.86 -5.70 2.27
CA ALA A 84 12.88 -4.35 1.73
C ALA A 84 12.33 -3.32 2.71
N ASP A 85 11.30 -3.68 3.47
CA ASP A 85 10.60 -2.81 4.43
C ASP A 85 9.76 -3.66 5.39
N ILE A 86 9.00 -3.01 6.28
CA ILE A 86 7.82 -3.61 6.90
C ILE A 86 6.97 -4.32 5.85
N ALA A 87 6.45 -5.50 6.20
CA ALA A 87 5.82 -6.37 5.20
C ALA A 87 4.43 -5.91 4.80
N TYR A 88 3.77 -5.18 5.69
CA TYR A 88 2.37 -4.83 5.56
C TYR A 88 2.21 -3.49 4.85
N ASN A 89 1.09 -3.34 4.16
CA ASN A 89 0.73 -2.08 3.53
C ASN A 89 0.30 -1.05 4.58
N ILE A 90 -0.52 -1.47 5.54
CA ILE A 90 -0.96 -0.64 6.67
C ILE A 90 -1.03 -1.46 7.97
N GLY A 91 -0.96 -0.76 9.10
CA GLY A 91 -1.17 -1.29 10.45
C GLY A 91 -2.40 -0.70 11.11
N LEU A 92 -3.12 -1.51 11.90
CA LEU A 92 -4.27 -1.11 12.71
C LEU A 92 -3.87 -1.15 14.19
N GLY A 93 -3.81 0.01 14.82
CA GLY A 93 -3.51 0.17 16.24
C GLY A 93 -4.68 0.76 17.03
N TYR A 94 -4.40 1.27 18.22
CA TYR A 94 -5.37 1.96 19.05
C TYR A 94 -5.77 3.29 18.41
N ARG A 95 -6.99 3.35 17.85
CA ARG A 95 -7.57 4.56 17.24
C ARG A 95 -6.67 5.21 16.17
N CYS A 96 -5.83 4.42 15.51
CA CYS A 96 -4.96 4.89 14.45
C CYS A 96 -4.69 3.83 13.39
N VAL A 97 -4.69 4.28 12.13
CA VAL A 97 -4.18 3.54 10.98
C VAL A 97 -2.79 4.07 10.69
N MET A 98 -1.82 3.19 10.46
CA MET A 98 -0.44 3.59 10.23
C MET A 98 0.05 3.09 8.88
N ASP A 99 0.64 3.97 8.08
CA ASP A 99 1.28 3.58 6.83
C ASP A 99 2.45 2.62 7.11
N GLY A 100 2.42 1.47 6.46
CA GLY A 100 3.60 0.65 6.20
C GLY A 100 4.10 0.98 4.81
N ARG A 101 4.03 0.02 3.89
CA ARG A 101 4.33 0.27 2.47
C ARG A 101 3.32 1.19 1.77
N GLY A 102 2.16 1.44 2.39
CA GLY A 102 1.07 2.25 1.83
C GLY A 102 0.22 1.49 0.81
N LEU A 103 -0.81 2.15 0.27
CA LEU A 103 -1.80 1.50 -0.60
C LEU A 103 -1.30 1.25 -2.04
N GLY A 104 -0.32 1.99 -2.55
CA GLY A 104 0.20 1.78 -3.91
C GLY A 104 1.19 0.60 -4.04
N PRO A 105 2.28 0.58 -3.26
CA PRO A 105 3.35 -0.42 -3.40
C PRO A 105 2.98 -1.81 -2.90
N GLN A 106 3.47 -2.85 -3.59
CA GLN A 106 3.34 -4.27 -3.24
C GLN A 106 3.69 -4.55 -1.77
N GLY A 107 2.86 -5.37 -1.11
CA GLY A 107 3.10 -5.93 0.21
C GLY A 107 4.21 -6.98 0.24
N GLY A 108 4.46 -7.54 1.41
CA GLY A 108 5.37 -8.66 1.62
C GLY A 108 4.89 -9.57 2.75
N GLY A 109 3.62 -9.40 3.18
CA GLY A 109 3.08 -10.03 4.37
C GLY A 109 2.47 -11.40 4.08
N THR A 110 1.80 -11.53 2.95
CA THR A 110 1.09 -12.77 2.57
C THR A 110 2.02 -13.72 1.79
N GLY A 111 3.09 -13.20 1.18
CA GLY A 111 4.01 -13.98 0.38
C GLY A 111 3.55 -14.13 -1.08
N TRP A 112 4.44 -14.73 -1.87
CA TRP A 112 4.20 -14.95 -3.29
C TRP A 112 3.18 -16.10 -3.51
N PRO A 113 2.22 -15.96 -4.44
CA PRO A 113 2.08 -14.85 -5.39
C PRO A 113 1.17 -13.70 -4.92
N TRP A 114 0.46 -13.85 -3.80
CA TRP A 114 -0.63 -12.98 -3.36
C TRP A 114 -0.24 -11.52 -3.12
N ASP A 115 1.00 -11.25 -2.70
CA ASP A 115 1.46 -9.88 -2.46
C ASP A 115 1.37 -8.98 -3.72
N GLN A 116 1.33 -9.56 -4.93
CA GLN A 116 1.30 -8.82 -6.19
C GLN A 116 -0.01 -8.06 -6.46
N TRP A 117 -1.13 -8.51 -5.91
CA TRP A 117 -2.47 -7.98 -6.22
C TRP A 117 -3.31 -7.74 -4.96
N SER A 118 -2.69 -7.76 -3.79
CA SER A 118 -3.40 -7.62 -2.52
C SER A 118 -2.83 -6.52 -1.63
N ILE A 119 -3.66 -6.08 -0.69
CA ILE A 119 -3.29 -5.22 0.43
C ILE A 119 -3.16 -6.08 1.68
N SER A 120 -1.97 -6.08 2.29
CA SER A 120 -1.75 -6.72 3.59
C SER A 120 -2.01 -5.73 4.72
N ILE A 121 -2.98 -6.01 5.59
CA ILE A 121 -3.35 -5.20 6.76
C ILE A 121 -2.91 -5.93 8.02
N CYS A 122 -2.07 -5.31 8.86
CA CYS A 122 -1.65 -5.91 10.13
C CYS A 122 -2.45 -5.36 11.30
N VAL A 123 -3.15 -6.22 12.03
CA VAL A 123 -3.75 -5.90 13.33
C VAL A 123 -2.69 -6.01 14.41
N LEU A 124 -2.45 -4.93 15.15
CA LEU A 124 -1.47 -4.95 16.23
C LEU A 124 -1.99 -5.73 17.44
N GLY A 125 -1.13 -6.60 17.98
CA GLY A 125 -1.42 -7.50 19.09
C GLY A 125 -1.52 -8.97 18.69
N ASN A 126 -1.85 -9.83 19.66
CA ASN A 126 -2.08 -11.26 19.47
C ASN A 126 -3.57 -11.59 19.56
N THR A 127 -4.25 -11.38 18.44
CA THR A 127 -5.69 -11.65 18.23
C THR A 127 -6.07 -13.14 18.23
N THR A 128 -5.14 -14.07 18.47
CA THR A 128 -5.49 -15.46 18.79
C THR A 128 -6.08 -15.54 20.21
N ILE A 129 -5.58 -14.71 21.13
CA ILE A 129 -6.00 -14.72 22.54
C ILE A 129 -6.72 -13.42 22.94
N GLU A 130 -6.31 -12.30 22.36
CA GLU A 130 -6.88 -10.99 22.67
C GLU A 130 -8.17 -10.75 21.90
N GLN A 131 -9.19 -10.28 22.59
CA GLN A 131 -10.48 -9.93 22.01
C GLN A 131 -10.36 -8.63 21.21
N ILE A 132 -11.16 -8.52 20.14
CA ILE A 132 -11.28 -7.28 19.38
C ILE A 132 -11.95 -6.21 20.26
N THR A 133 -11.25 -5.11 20.49
CA THR A 133 -11.79 -3.96 21.22
C THR A 133 -12.68 -3.10 20.32
N PRO A 134 -13.63 -2.33 20.88
CA PRO A 134 -14.42 -1.37 20.09
C PRO A 134 -13.54 -0.36 19.33
N ASP A 135 -12.49 0.16 19.97
CA ASP A 135 -11.56 1.11 19.34
C ASP A 135 -10.84 0.51 18.12
N LEU A 136 -10.43 -0.76 18.20
CA LEU A 136 -9.81 -1.46 17.07
C LEU A 136 -10.82 -1.72 15.95
N GLU A 137 -12.06 -2.10 16.29
CA GLU A 137 -13.12 -2.28 15.30
C GLU A 137 -13.43 -0.97 14.56
N GLU A 138 -13.60 0.15 15.28
CA GLU A 138 -13.80 1.45 14.64
C GLU A 138 -12.62 1.80 13.72
N THR A 139 -11.39 1.50 14.15
CA THR A 139 -10.16 1.72 13.35
C THR A 139 -10.13 0.86 12.10
N ALA A 140 -10.49 -0.42 12.19
CA ALA A 140 -10.56 -1.32 11.06
C ALA A 140 -11.63 -0.89 10.04
N VAL A 141 -12.82 -0.52 10.53
CA VAL A 141 -13.92 -0.01 9.68
C VAL A 141 -13.51 1.28 8.98
N PHE A 142 -12.85 2.20 9.69
CA PHE A 142 -12.30 3.43 9.11
C PHE A 142 -11.27 3.12 8.01
N ALA A 143 -10.30 2.24 8.28
CA ALA A 143 -9.29 1.86 7.30
C ALA A 143 -9.90 1.24 6.04
N LEU A 144 -10.82 0.29 6.21
CA LEU A 144 -11.49 -0.39 5.11
C LEU A 144 -12.36 0.55 4.28
N LYS A 145 -12.96 1.57 4.90
CA LYS A 145 -13.70 2.61 4.18
C LYS A 145 -12.80 3.41 3.24
N GLU A 146 -11.59 3.76 3.68
CA GLU A 146 -10.63 4.47 2.82
C GLU A 146 -10.06 3.55 1.72
N ILE A 147 -9.77 2.29 2.03
CA ILE A 147 -9.35 1.30 1.01
C ILE A 147 -10.45 1.12 -0.04
N ARG A 148 -11.70 1.00 0.39
CA ARG A 148 -12.87 0.90 -0.49
C ARG A 148 -13.04 2.13 -1.37
N ARG A 149 -12.75 3.34 -0.87
CA ARG A 149 -12.72 4.56 -1.70
C ARG A 149 -11.62 4.52 -2.76
N TYR A 150 -10.48 3.93 -2.43
CA TYR A 150 -9.32 3.89 -3.33
C TYR A 150 -9.44 2.81 -4.41
N PHE A 151 -9.99 1.63 -4.06
CA PHE A 151 -10.01 0.46 -4.94
C PHE A 151 -11.41 -0.03 -5.34
N GLY A 152 -12.47 0.57 -4.79
CA GLY A 152 -13.85 0.17 -5.05
C GLY A 152 -14.38 -0.91 -4.11
N ASN A 153 -15.56 -1.43 -4.44
CA ASN A 153 -16.33 -2.34 -3.58
C ASN A 153 -16.04 -3.83 -3.83
N ASP A 154 -15.37 -4.18 -4.93
CA ASP A 154 -15.25 -5.57 -5.41
C ASP A 154 -13.97 -6.25 -4.87
N LEU A 155 -13.64 -5.98 -3.61
CA LEU A 155 -12.49 -6.59 -2.93
C LEU A 155 -12.89 -7.85 -2.18
N VAL A 156 -12.09 -8.90 -2.32
CA VAL A 156 -12.23 -10.14 -1.55
C VAL A 156 -11.45 -10.02 -0.24
N ILE A 157 -12.13 -10.28 0.88
CA ILE A 157 -11.56 -10.13 2.22
C ILE A 157 -11.16 -11.48 2.78
N LYS A 158 -9.86 -11.65 3.05
CA LYS A 158 -9.24 -12.90 3.50
C LYS A 158 -8.36 -12.67 4.73
N GLY A 159 -8.04 -13.75 5.43
CA GLY A 159 -6.91 -13.81 6.36
C GLY A 159 -5.72 -14.52 5.72
N ASP A 160 -4.53 -14.29 6.25
CA ASP A 160 -3.31 -14.98 5.81
C ASP A 160 -3.46 -16.52 5.81
N ARG A 161 -4.15 -17.07 6.83
CA ARG A 161 -4.50 -18.50 6.92
C ARG A 161 -5.36 -19.07 5.80
N ASP A 162 -6.01 -18.22 4.98
CA ASP A 162 -6.81 -18.71 3.86
C ASP A 162 -5.93 -19.23 2.71
N VAL A 163 -4.64 -18.89 2.72
CA VAL A 163 -3.70 -19.25 1.65
C VAL A 163 -2.37 -19.82 2.15
N ASN A 164 -2.01 -19.56 3.41
CA ASN A 164 -0.79 -20.06 4.03
C ASN A 164 -1.11 -21.00 5.20
N ASN A 165 -0.20 -21.94 5.49
CA ASN A 165 -0.27 -22.78 6.69
C ASN A 165 0.19 -21.98 7.93
N THR A 166 -0.70 -21.14 8.44
CA THR A 166 -0.43 -20.18 9.52
C THR A 166 -1.68 -19.96 10.35
N ASN A 167 -1.51 -19.54 11.60
CA ASN A 167 -2.62 -19.10 12.45
C ASN A 167 -2.91 -17.59 12.27
N CYS A 168 -2.12 -16.86 11.50
CA CYS A 168 -2.36 -15.45 11.19
C CYS A 168 -3.69 -15.28 10.43
N PRO A 169 -4.58 -14.30 10.73
CA PRO A 169 -4.44 -13.16 11.63
C PRO A 169 -4.97 -13.40 13.05
N GLY A 170 -4.90 -14.62 13.59
CA GLY A 170 -5.54 -14.99 14.85
C GLY A 170 -7.06 -15.12 14.74
N ASP A 171 -7.66 -15.88 15.66
CA ASP A 171 -9.07 -16.29 15.53
C ASP A 171 -10.04 -15.12 15.65
N ASN A 172 -9.78 -14.17 16.56
CA ASN A 172 -10.71 -13.07 16.82
C ASN A 172 -10.74 -12.06 15.65
N ALA A 173 -9.58 -11.73 15.05
CA ALA A 173 -9.56 -10.86 13.87
C ALA A 173 -10.07 -11.58 12.62
N TYR A 174 -9.75 -12.88 12.48
CA TYR A 174 -10.24 -13.67 11.36
C TYR A 174 -11.78 -13.76 11.34
N ALA A 175 -12.41 -13.92 12.51
CA ALA A 175 -13.86 -13.92 12.64
C ALA A 175 -14.49 -12.54 12.37
N ALA A 176 -13.81 -11.45 12.73
CA ALA A 176 -14.33 -10.09 12.61
C ALA A 176 -14.16 -9.46 11.21
N LYS A 177 -13.17 -9.89 10.41
CA LYS A 177 -12.77 -9.23 9.15
C LYS A 177 -13.92 -8.96 8.18
N GLN A 178 -14.85 -9.91 8.02
CA GLN A 178 -15.98 -9.75 7.10
C GLN A 178 -16.97 -8.72 7.63
N ARG A 179 -17.27 -8.75 8.93
CA ARG A 179 -18.11 -7.76 9.60
C ARG A 179 -17.55 -6.35 9.43
N TRP A 180 -16.24 -6.17 9.61
CA TRP A 180 -15.61 -4.85 9.41
C TRP A 180 -15.76 -4.33 7.98
N TRP A 181 -15.63 -5.23 6.99
CA TRP A 181 -15.85 -4.86 5.59
C TRP A 181 -17.29 -4.44 5.33
N ASP A 182 -18.26 -5.20 5.85
CA ASP A 182 -19.68 -4.87 5.69
C ASP A 182 -20.02 -3.53 6.35
N LEU A 183 -19.49 -3.29 7.55
CA LEU A 183 -19.66 -2.02 8.29
C LEU A 183 -18.95 -0.83 7.64
N SER A 184 -17.92 -1.06 6.81
CA SER A 184 -17.29 0.02 6.03
C SER A 184 -18.22 0.63 4.97
N GLY A 185 -19.37 0.01 4.75
CA GLY A 185 -20.46 0.52 3.91
C GLY A 185 -20.27 0.15 2.45
N SER A 186 -20.74 1.00 1.55
CA SER A 186 -20.43 0.93 0.12
C SER A 186 -20.03 2.32 -0.34
N THR A 187 -19.06 2.40 -1.23
CA THR A 187 -18.84 3.64 -1.96
C THR A 187 -19.81 3.67 -3.14
N PRO A 188 -20.48 4.80 -3.42
CA PRO A 188 -21.17 4.94 -4.70
C PRO A 188 -20.17 4.60 -5.80
N SER A 189 -20.54 3.72 -6.73
CA SER A 189 -19.76 3.55 -7.95
C SER A 189 -19.53 4.95 -8.53
N PRO A 190 -18.31 5.32 -8.97
CA PRO A 190 -18.08 6.62 -9.59
C PRO A 190 -19.14 6.80 -10.66
N GLN A 191 -20.09 7.72 -10.45
CA GLN A 191 -20.98 8.08 -11.53
C GLN A 191 -20.07 8.76 -12.54
N VAL A 192 -19.76 8.06 -13.63
CA VAL A 192 -19.24 8.69 -14.82
C VAL A 192 -20.25 9.79 -15.14
N PRO A 193 -19.88 11.08 -15.07
CA PRO A 193 -20.79 12.13 -15.45
C PRO A 193 -21.26 11.82 -16.86
N THR A 194 -22.57 11.72 -17.08
CA THR A 194 -23.09 11.73 -18.44
C THR A 194 -22.55 13.00 -19.08
N PRO A 195 -21.73 12.94 -20.14
CA PRO A 195 -21.17 14.14 -20.73
C PRO A 195 -22.34 15.01 -21.20
N THR A 196 -22.47 16.19 -20.60
CA THR A 196 -23.27 17.26 -21.17
C THR A 196 -22.66 17.57 -22.53
N PRO A 197 -23.43 17.56 -23.64
CA PRO A 197 -22.89 17.96 -24.94
C PRO A 197 -22.29 19.36 -24.79
N PRO A 198 -21.02 19.59 -25.20
CA PRO A 198 -20.46 20.93 -25.20
C PRO A 198 -21.30 21.81 -26.13
N GLU A 199 -21.59 23.04 -25.69
CA GLU A 199 -22.07 24.09 -26.58
C GLU A 199 -21.05 24.26 -27.72
N GLU A 200 -21.55 24.38 -28.95
CA GLU A 200 -20.75 24.41 -30.18
C GLU A 200 -19.83 25.64 -30.23
N ASP A 201 -18.60 25.50 -29.74
CA ASP A 201 -17.49 26.39 -30.10
C ASP A 201 -16.74 25.77 -31.29
N GLU A 202 -16.77 26.50 -32.42
CA GLU A 202 -16.16 26.17 -33.71
C GLU A 202 -14.62 26.16 -33.67
N ASP A 203 -13.94 25.34 -32.86
CA ASP A 203 -12.49 25.07 -33.08
C ASP A 203 -11.91 23.84 -32.36
N MET A 204 -12.66 22.73 -32.23
CA MET A 204 -12.05 21.46 -31.81
C MET A 204 -12.64 20.30 -32.62
N GLY A 205 -11.86 19.83 -33.59
CA GLY A 205 -12.22 18.70 -34.42
C GLY A 205 -12.41 17.40 -33.63
N ALA A 206 -13.62 16.85 -33.75
CA ALA A 206 -14.00 15.43 -33.68
C ALA A 206 -13.92 14.67 -32.32
N PRO A 207 -14.85 13.72 -32.09
CA PRO A 207 -15.28 13.32 -30.76
C PRO A 207 -14.50 12.13 -30.17
N LEU A 208 -14.30 12.17 -28.85
CA LEU A 208 -13.85 11.05 -28.02
C LEU A 208 -14.88 9.90 -28.07
N TYR A 209 -14.72 8.98 -29.02
CA TYR A 209 -15.32 7.65 -28.94
C TYR A 209 -14.25 6.58 -29.18
N LYS A 210 -14.32 5.52 -28.35
CA LYS A 210 -13.46 4.32 -28.32
C LYS A 210 -12.05 4.52 -27.76
N ILE A 211 -11.92 4.36 -26.44
CA ILE A 211 -10.77 3.62 -25.89
C ILE A 211 -11.29 2.22 -25.54
N ARG A 212 -11.27 1.34 -26.54
CA ARG A 212 -11.13 -0.09 -26.33
C ARG A 212 -9.92 -0.52 -27.14
N SER A 213 -9.10 -1.29 -26.45
CA SER A 213 -8.07 -2.19 -26.95
C SER A 213 -6.65 -1.60 -27.09
N ASP A 214 -5.76 -2.15 -26.24
CA ASP A 214 -4.41 -2.60 -26.61
C ASP A 214 -3.14 -1.79 -26.25
N ASP A 215 -3.19 -0.72 -25.44
CA ASP A 215 -1.96 0.04 -25.11
C ASP A 215 -1.37 -0.20 -23.69
N PRO A 216 -0.03 -0.41 -23.58
CA PRO A 216 0.69 -0.61 -22.33
C PRO A 216 0.93 0.74 -21.64
N TYR A 217 0.58 0.86 -20.36
CA TYR A 217 0.86 2.08 -19.61
C TYR A 217 2.37 2.35 -19.51
N GLU A 218 2.85 3.38 -20.21
CA GLU A 218 4.16 3.99 -19.96
C GLU A 218 4.15 4.66 -18.58
N ALA A 219 5.02 4.20 -17.68
CA ALA A 219 5.23 4.83 -16.39
C ALA A 219 6.12 6.07 -16.55
N TRP A 220 5.60 7.25 -16.24
CA TRP A 220 6.36 8.51 -16.25
C TRP A 220 7.06 8.70 -14.90
N LEU A 221 8.40 8.75 -14.90
CA LEU A 221 9.18 9.21 -13.74
C LEU A 221 9.42 10.72 -13.88
N VAL A 222 9.06 11.49 -12.84
CA VAL A 222 9.24 12.94 -12.81
C VAL A 222 10.33 13.28 -11.81
N ARG A 223 11.32 14.08 -12.22
CA ARG A 223 12.38 14.62 -11.35
C ARG A 223 12.04 16.05 -10.91
N TRP A 224 12.22 16.34 -9.63
CA TRP A 224 11.97 17.65 -9.03
C TRP A 224 13.28 18.27 -8.54
N ASP A 225 13.85 19.21 -9.30
CA ASP A 225 15.06 19.94 -8.91
C ASP A 225 14.75 21.44 -8.71
N ASN A 226 15.18 22.00 -7.57
CA ASN A 226 15.24 23.44 -7.28
C ASN A 226 14.00 24.28 -7.66
N GLY A 227 12.80 23.73 -7.45
CA GLY A 227 11.54 24.44 -7.67
C GLY A 227 11.21 24.72 -9.14
N LYS A 228 11.88 24.06 -10.08
CA LYS A 228 11.59 24.19 -11.52
C LYS A 228 11.48 22.81 -12.16
N LEU A 229 10.32 22.54 -12.77
CA LEU A 229 10.13 21.35 -13.61
C LEU A 229 11.11 21.44 -14.78
N SER A 230 12.09 20.55 -14.85
CA SER A 230 13.00 20.48 -15.99
C SER A 230 13.00 19.08 -16.58
N HIS A 231 12.42 19.02 -17.78
CA HIS A 231 12.44 17.92 -18.74
C HIS A 231 11.52 16.71 -18.48
N LEU A 232 10.64 16.49 -19.44
CA LEU A 232 9.90 15.27 -19.74
C LEU A 232 10.63 14.65 -20.93
N SER A 233 11.24 13.48 -20.80
CA SER A 233 11.65 12.74 -22.00
C SER A 233 11.04 11.34 -21.94
N PRO A 234 10.47 10.83 -23.04
CA PRO A 234 10.32 9.40 -23.20
C PRO A 234 11.73 8.78 -23.14
N ILE A 235 11.86 7.60 -22.54
CA ILE A 235 13.08 6.80 -22.67
C ILE A 235 13.08 6.28 -24.11
N GLU A 236 13.57 7.08 -25.05
CA GLU A 236 13.92 6.57 -26.37
C GLU A 236 15.01 5.52 -26.17
N ASN A 237 14.69 4.25 -26.47
CA ASN A 237 15.50 3.03 -26.35
C ASN A 237 15.27 2.11 -25.12
N ALA A 238 14.05 2.04 -24.58
CA ALA A 238 13.66 0.83 -23.84
C ALA A 238 13.41 -0.32 -24.84
N SER A 239 14.40 -1.19 -25.03
CA SER A 239 14.27 -2.44 -25.80
C SER A 239 13.08 -3.28 -25.27
N PRO A 240 12.29 -3.94 -26.14
CA PRO A 240 11.03 -4.60 -25.75
C PRO A 240 11.19 -5.88 -24.91
N THR A 241 12.41 -6.23 -24.51
CA THR A 241 12.66 -7.33 -23.59
C THR A 241 12.79 -6.79 -22.18
N TYR A 242 11.83 -7.13 -21.30
CA TYR A 242 11.94 -6.99 -19.84
C TYR A 242 13.31 -7.47 -19.36
N SER A 243 14.24 -6.54 -19.19
CA SER A 243 15.55 -6.80 -18.63
C SER A 243 15.98 -5.54 -17.86
N ALA A 244 15.94 -5.67 -16.54
CA ALA A 244 16.59 -4.81 -15.55
C ALA A 244 16.34 -3.29 -15.66
N LEU A 245 15.42 -2.77 -14.84
CA LEU A 245 15.54 -1.38 -14.40
C LEU A 245 16.87 -1.23 -13.64
N PRO A 246 17.73 -0.26 -14.00
CA PRO A 246 19.06 -0.16 -13.43
C PRO A 246 19.03 0.18 -11.93
N THR A 247 19.97 -0.46 -11.26
CA THR A 247 20.34 -0.36 -9.86
C THR A 247 20.79 1.07 -9.52
N TYR A 248 20.20 1.63 -8.46
CA TYR A 248 20.82 2.57 -7.50
C TYR A 248 21.32 3.94 -8.01
N ILE A 249 20.82 5.02 -7.40
CA ILE A 249 21.58 6.25 -7.20
C ILE A 249 21.56 6.55 -5.70
N GLU A 250 22.67 6.21 -5.04
CA GLU A 250 23.07 6.78 -3.75
C GLU A 250 23.70 8.14 -4.07
N ASP A 251 22.98 9.23 -3.79
CA ASP A 251 23.52 10.39 -3.06
C ASP A 251 22.51 11.55 -3.05
N ASN A 252 22.29 12.11 -1.86
CA ASN A 252 21.62 13.37 -1.55
C ASN A 252 20.09 13.47 -1.73
N ARG A 253 19.39 13.26 -0.60
CA ARG A 253 18.09 13.87 -0.20
C ARG A 253 17.18 14.33 -1.35
N GLU A 254 16.46 13.40 -1.96
CA GLU A 254 15.34 13.72 -2.85
C GLU A 254 14.01 13.39 -2.13
N GLU A 255 13.23 14.43 -1.81
CA GLU A 255 11.85 14.29 -1.34
C GLU A 255 10.93 14.01 -2.52
N TYR A 256 10.41 12.79 -2.62
CA TYR A 256 9.37 12.45 -3.58
C TYR A 256 8.00 12.80 -2.99
N LYS A 257 7.32 13.83 -3.53
CA LYS A 257 5.91 14.11 -3.21
C LYS A 257 4.98 13.36 -4.18
N ARG A 258 3.93 12.74 -3.64
CA ARG A 258 2.91 12.00 -4.40
C ARG A 258 2.03 12.97 -5.19
N LEU A 259 1.95 12.81 -6.51
CA LEU A 259 0.94 13.47 -7.34
C LEU A 259 -0.34 12.61 -7.32
N VAL A 260 -1.47 13.20 -6.96
CA VAL A 260 -2.79 12.58 -7.09
C VAL A 260 -3.60 13.37 -8.12
N VAL A 261 -4.27 12.65 -9.00
CA VAL A 261 -5.20 13.21 -10.00
C VAL A 261 -6.49 13.58 -9.28
N GLU A 262 -6.83 14.87 -9.26
CA GLU A 262 -8.18 15.33 -8.91
C GLU A 262 -8.85 15.82 -10.19
N SER A 263 -9.79 15.01 -10.69
CA SER A 263 -10.62 15.26 -11.88
C SER A 263 -9.88 15.70 -13.15
N GLY A 264 -9.54 14.73 -13.99
CA GLY A 264 -9.56 14.90 -15.45
C GLY A 264 -8.41 15.64 -16.12
N THR A 265 -7.91 16.78 -15.63
CA THR A 265 -6.96 17.59 -16.45
C THR A 265 -5.99 18.49 -15.68
N THR A 266 -6.03 18.59 -14.35
CA THR A 266 -5.16 19.54 -13.63
C THR A 266 -4.30 18.89 -12.54
N TRP A 267 -2.97 18.95 -12.70
CA TRP A 267 -2.02 18.52 -11.69
C TRP A 267 -1.82 19.62 -10.64
N ARG A 268 -1.94 19.30 -9.35
CA ARG A 268 -1.55 20.22 -8.27
C ARG A 268 -0.68 19.50 -7.22
N PRO A 269 0.37 20.15 -6.67
CA PRO A 269 1.10 19.62 -5.54
C PRO A 269 0.23 19.59 -4.29
N THR A 270 0.29 18.52 -3.49
CA THR A 270 -0.32 18.50 -2.14
C THR A 270 0.53 19.34 -1.19
N LYS A 271 -0.15 20.20 -0.39
CA LYS A 271 0.48 20.94 0.72
C LYS A 271 1.07 19.99 1.74
#